data_AF-K1UK01-F1
#
_entry.id   AF-K1UK01-F1
#
_cell.length_a   1.000
_cell.length_b   1.000
_cell.length_c   1.000
_cell.angle_alpha   90.00
_cell.angle_beta   90.00
_cell.angle_gamma   90.00
#
_symmetry.space_group_name_H-M   'P 1'
#
loop_
_entity.id
_entity.type
_entity.pdbx_description
1 polymer ?
#
loop_
_entity_poly.entity_id
_entity_poly.type
_entity_poly.pdbx_seq_one_letter_code
_entity_poly.pdbx_strand_id
1 'polypeptide(L)'
;MVYYRCSWRNTCFSFEGDFYAKKETAEKYHIPIEILDEYESWNLCGALREVMDIWEYDDRDLERLSLIMTLHDIGFTSEDVQVYMKLVLAGSTADSERMRILNEKRNGMLDEIHFKEKQLEILDYLRYKIKGRYNNETNE
;
A
#
# COMPACT_ATOMS: atom_id res chain seq x y z
N MET A 1 -13.99 6.01 -5.39
CA MET A 1 -12.92 5.73 -4.41
C MET A 1 -13.21 4.36 -3.82
N VAL A 2 -12.55 3.33 -4.33
CA VAL A 2 -12.71 1.97 -3.79
C VAL A 2 -11.79 1.88 -2.59
N TYR A 3 -12.36 2.03 -1.39
CA TYR A 3 -11.66 1.72 -0.15
C TYR A 3 -11.57 0.19 -0.05
N TYR A 4 -10.44 -0.40 -0.45
CA TYR A 4 -10.11 -1.76 -0.06
C TYR A 4 -9.73 -1.74 1.40
N ARG A 5 -10.75 -1.89 2.25
CA ARG A 5 -10.59 -2.08 3.69
C ARG A 5 -9.94 -3.45 3.89
N CYS A 6 -8.61 -3.47 3.93
CA CYS A 6 -7.78 -4.67 3.97
C CYS A 6 -8.11 -5.49 5.24
N SER A 7 -8.91 -6.55 5.08
CA SER A 7 -9.45 -7.39 6.16
C SER A 7 -8.61 -8.65 6.39
N TRP A 8 -7.28 -8.55 6.36
CA TRP A 8 -6.42 -9.75 6.34
C TRP A 8 -5.49 -9.93 7.55
N ARG A 9 -5.56 -9.06 8.56
CA ARG A 9 -4.60 -9.10 9.69
C ARG A 9 -4.98 -9.97 10.90
N ASN A 10 -5.92 -10.92 10.80
CA ASN A 10 -6.37 -11.71 11.97
C ASN A 10 -6.30 -13.25 11.84
N THR A 11 -5.67 -13.82 10.82
CA THR A 11 -5.50 -15.28 10.74
C THR A 11 -4.09 -15.65 10.30
N CYS A 12 -3.36 -16.33 11.18
CA CYS A 12 -2.20 -17.13 10.83
C CYS A 12 -2.59 -18.07 9.69
N PHE A 13 -2.02 -17.89 8.50
CA PHE A 13 -2.16 -18.87 7.43
C PHE A 13 -1.04 -19.90 7.56
N SER A 14 -1.45 -21.16 7.72
CA SER A 14 -0.62 -22.31 7.37
C SER A 14 -0.82 -22.54 5.89
N PHE A 15 0.24 -22.40 5.09
CA PHE A 15 0.17 -22.74 3.68
C PHE A 15 0.68 -24.17 3.46
N GLU A 16 -0.11 -24.96 2.73
CA GLU A 16 0.27 -26.27 2.20
C GLU A 16 0.93 -26.02 0.84
N GLY A 17 2.14 -26.56 0.65
CA GLY A 17 3.07 -26.19 -0.43
C GLY A 17 2.63 -26.60 -1.83
N ASP A 18 1.67 -25.86 -2.37
CA ASP A 18 1.17 -25.97 -3.74
C ASP A 18 1.58 -24.75 -4.58
N PHE A 19 1.72 -24.96 -5.89
CA PHE A 19 2.01 -23.92 -6.87
C PHE A 19 0.72 -23.39 -7.50
N TYR A 20 0.53 -22.06 -7.54
CA TYR A 20 -0.71 -21.45 -8.06
C TYR A 20 -0.53 -20.74 -9.40
N ALA A 21 -1.45 -20.93 -10.35
CA ALA A 21 -1.44 -20.19 -11.61
C ALA A 21 -1.92 -18.75 -11.44
N LYS A 22 -1.44 -17.79 -12.25
CA LYS A 22 -1.77 -16.35 -12.17
C LYS A 22 -3.25 -16.01 -12.01
N LYS A 23 -4.11 -16.61 -12.84
CA LYS A 23 -5.56 -16.38 -12.76
C LYS A 23 -6.16 -16.94 -11.47
N GLU A 24 -5.71 -18.13 -11.06
CA GLU A 24 -6.14 -18.74 -9.80
C GLU A 24 -5.68 -17.90 -8.61
N THR A 25 -4.45 -17.38 -8.64
CA THR A 25 -3.93 -16.48 -7.60
C THR A 25 -4.76 -15.20 -7.48
N ALA A 26 -5.06 -14.57 -8.62
CA ALA A 26 -5.88 -13.36 -8.65
C ALA A 26 -7.30 -13.61 -8.10
N GLU A 27 -7.94 -14.71 -8.49
CA GLU A 27 -9.30 -15.06 -8.06
C GLU A 27 -9.35 -15.51 -6.59
N LYS A 28 -8.44 -16.40 -6.18
CA LYS A 28 -8.42 -17.00 -4.84
C LYS A 28 -8.01 -16.00 -3.77
N TYR A 29 -6.96 -15.23 -4.03
CA TYR A 29 -6.38 -14.30 -3.06
C TYR A 29 -6.80 -12.85 -3.29
N HIS A 30 -7.64 -12.58 -4.29
CA HIS A 30 -8.13 -11.24 -4.63
C HIS A 30 -6.99 -10.26 -4.90
N ILE A 31 -5.89 -10.75 -5.48
CA ILE A 31 -4.73 -9.96 -5.85
C ILE A 31 -4.99 -9.36 -7.23
N PRO A 32 -4.93 -8.02 -7.40
CA PRO A 32 -5.09 -7.40 -8.71
C PRO A 32 -4.05 -7.91 -9.71
N ILE A 33 -4.45 -8.10 -10.97
CA ILE A 33 -3.56 -8.60 -12.02
C ILE A 33 -2.38 -7.65 -12.23
N GLU A 34 -2.61 -6.35 -12.06
CA GLU A 34 -1.59 -5.31 -12.19
C GLU A 34 -0.45 -5.50 -11.17
N ILE A 35 -0.77 -5.98 -9.97
CA ILE A 35 0.23 -6.27 -8.93
C ILE A 35 1.06 -7.51 -9.30
N LEU A 36 0.42 -8.51 -9.92
CA LEU A 36 1.12 -9.69 -10.43
C LEU A 36 2.05 -9.30 -11.59
N ASP A 37 1.60 -8.45 -12.51
CA ASP A 37 2.40 -7.92 -13.62
C ASP A 37 3.60 -7.09 -13.12
N GLU A 38 3.39 -6.19 -12.14
CA GLU A 38 4.47 -5.42 -11.52
C GLU A 38 5.52 -6.34 -10.89
N TYR A 39 5.07 -7.34 -10.12
CA TYR A 39 5.96 -8.30 -9.47
C TYR A 39 6.79 -9.10 -10.48
N GLU A 40 6.17 -9.59 -11.56
CA GLU A 40 6.85 -10.27 -12.66
C GLU A 40 7.86 -9.36 -13.36
N SER A 41 7.48 -8.11 -13.64
CA SER A 41 8.32 -7.14 -14.37
C SER A 41 9.63 -6.78 -13.67
N TRP A 42 9.65 -6.86 -12.33
CA TRP A 42 10.81 -6.49 -11.55
C TRP A 42 11.88 -7.58 -11.49
N ASN A 43 11.55 -8.81 -11.93
CA ASN A 43 12.44 -9.97 -11.93
C ASN A 43 13.20 -10.16 -10.59
N LEU A 44 12.54 -9.79 -9.48
CA LEU A 44 13.13 -9.72 -8.14
C LEU A 44 13.41 -11.12 -7.57
N CYS A 45 12.65 -12.11 -8.02
CA CYS A 45 12.95 -13.50 -7.75
C CYS A 45 13.96 -14.00 -8.78
N GLY A 46 15.18 -14.28 -8.33
CA GLY A 46 16.19 -15.01 -9.11
C GLY A 46 15.80 -16.45 -9.50
N ALA A 47 14.51 -16.80 -9.40
CA ALA A 47 13.94 -17.93 -10.09
C ALA A 47 13.54 -17.46 -11.48
N LEU A 48 14.51 -17.48 -12.39
CA LEU A 48 14.26 -17.64 -13.81
C LEU A 48 13.43 -18.94 -13.96
N ARG A 49 12.11 -18.87 -13.82
CA ARG A 49 11.20 -19.97 -14.19
C ARG A 49 11.07 -19.97 -15.72
N GLU A 50 12.23 -20.04 -16.39
CA GLU A 50 12.36 -20.05 -17.84
C GLU A 50 11.96 -21.40 -18.44
N VAL A 51 11.52 -22.37 -17.63
CA VAL A 51 11.40 -23.75 -18.10
C VAL A 51 10.04 -24.06 -18.75
N MET A 52 8.93 -23.36 -18.48
CA MET A 52 7.65 -23.69 -19.16
C MET A 52 6.66 -22.53 -19.36
N ASP A 53 7.10 -21.27 -19.47
CA ASP A 53 6.22 -20.14 -19.86
C ASP A 53 4.99 -19.92 -18.94
N ILE A 54 5.00 -20.54 -17.75
CA ILE A 54 3.92 -20.52 -16.76
C ILE A 54 4.52 -20.09 -15.43
N TRP A 55 4.17 -18.88 -15.00
CA TRP A 55 4.42 -18.42 -13.63
C TRP A 55 3.52 -19.23 -12.69
N GLU A 56 4.15 -19.92 -11.74
CA GLU A 56 3.42 -20.42 -10.58
C GLU A 56 3.96 -19.75 -9.32
N TYR A 57 3.06 -19.35 -8.43
CA TYR A 57 3.38 -18.65 -7.20
C TYR A 57 3.44 -19.66 -6.05
N ASP A 58 4.51 -19.61 -5.26
CA ASP A 58 4.59 -20.34 -3.99
C ASP A 58 4.08 -19.46 -2.83
N ASP A 59 3.99 -20.03 -1.64
CA ASP A 59 3.48 -19.33 -0.46
C ASP A 59 4.29 -18.08 -0.09
N ARG A 60 5.60 -18.07 -0.38
CA ARG A 60 6.47 -16.92 -0.14
C ARG A 60 6.22 -15.82 -1.16
N ASP A 61 5.88 -16.19 -2.40
CA ASP A 61 5.44 -15.23 -3.39
C ASP A 61 4.11 -14.60 -3.00
N LEU A 62 3.18 -15.37 -2.43
CA LEU A 62 1.92 -14.83 -1.91
C LEU A 62 2.15 -13.84 -0.75
N GLU A 63 3.05 -14.16 0.19
CA GLU A 63 3.44 -13.23 1.26
C GLU A 63 4.03 -11.92 0.71
N ARG A 64 4.87 -12.01 -0.32
CA ARG A 64 5.47 -10.83 -0.98
C ARG A 64 4.44 -10.00 -1.72
N LEU A 65 3.52 -10.63 -2.45
CA LEU A 65 2.43 -9.95 -3.16
C LEU A 65 1.50 -9.23 -2.18
N SER A 66 1.18 -9.86 -1.04
CA SER A 66 0.40 -9.21 0.03
C SER A 66 1.11 -7.98 0.60
N LEU A 67 2.44 -8.02 0.73
CA LEU A 67 3.23 -6.88 1.17
C LEU A 67 3.23 -5.75 0.12
N ILE A 68 3.39 -6.09 -1.16
CA ILE A 68 3.33 -5.13 -2.28
C ILE A 68 1.97 -4.40 -2.27
N MET A 69 0.87 -5.13 -2.14
CA MET A 69 -0.47 -4.54 -2.03
C MET A 69 -0.56 -3.58 -0.84
N THR A 70 -0.06 -3.99 0.33
CA THR A 70 -0.08 -3.14 1.53
C THR A 70 0.70 -1.84 1.34
N LEU A 71 1.84 -1.88 0.65
CA LEU A 71 2.64 -0.69 0.39
C LEU A 71 1.91 0.27 -0.56
N HIS A 72 1.29 -0.25 -1.63
CA HIS A 72 0.45 0.53 -2.53
C HIS A 72 -0.77 1.15 -1.82
N ASP A 73 -1.42 0.42 -0.90
CA ASP A 73 -2.53 0.92 -0.08
C ASP A 73 -2.12 2.11 0.82
N ILE A 74 -0.85 2.12 1.29
CA ILE A 74 -0.27 3.23 2.07
C ILE A 74 0.22 4.36 1.14
N GLY A 75 0.13 4.17 -0.18
CA GLY A 75 0.44 5.16 -1.20
C GLY A 75 1.91 5.20 -1.60
N PHE A 76 2.68 4.13 -1.39
CA PHE A 76 4.00 3.98 -2.03
C PHE A 76 3.84 3.94 -3.56
N THR A 77 4.80 4.49 -4.31
CA THR A 77 4.81 4.35 -5.77
C THR A 77 5.39 3.00 -6.18
N SER A 78 5.13 2.54 -7.41
CA SER A 78 5.70 1.28 -7.91
C SER A 78 7.23 1.25 -7.83
N GLU A 79 7.91 2.39 -8.01
CA GLU A 79 9.37 2.51 -7.82
C GLU A 79 9.77 2.33 -6.35
N ASP A 80 9.09 2.99 -5.42
CA ASP A 80 9.39 2.86 -3.99
C ASP A 80 9.14 1.43 -3.51
N VAL A 81 8.06 0.80 -3.97
CA VAL A 81 7.75 -0.60 -3.69
C VAL A 81 8.85 -1.51 -4.21
N GLN A 82 9.32 -1.32 -5.44
CA GLN A 82 10.41 -2.11 -6.00
C GLN A 82 11.68 -2.00 -5.15
N VAL A 83 12.05 -0.78 -4.72
CA VAL A 83 13.20 -0.54 -3.83
C VAL A 83 13.00 -1.26 -2.49
N TYR A 84 11.82 -1.13 -1.89
CA TYR A 84 11.49 -1.80 -0.65
C TYR A 84 11.59 -3.32 -0.76
N MET A 85 11.10 -3.91 -1.87
CA MET A 85 11.16 -5.35 -2.10
C MET A 85 12.59 -5.87 -2.28
N LYS A 86 13.50 -5.09 -2.89
CA LYS A 86 14.93 -5.45 -2.92
C LYS A 86 15.51 -5.57 -1.51
N LEU A 87 15.12 -4.68 -0.59
CA LEU A 87 15.54 -4.73 0.81
C LEU A 87 14.93 -5.92 1.55
N VAL A 88 13.67 -6.27 1.26
CA VAL A 88 13.03 -7.48 1.81
C VAL A 88 13.83 -8.73 1.42
N LEU A 89 14.28 -8.81 0.17
CA LEU A 89 15.09 -9.94 -0.33
C LEU A 89 16.52 -9.95 0.22
N ALA A 90 17.09 -8.79 0.56
CA ALA A 90 18.39 -8.68 1.24
C ALA A 90 18.35 -9.20 2.69
N GLY A 91 17.15 -9.36 3.26
CA GLY A 91 16.95 -9.94 4.60
C GLY A 91 17.29 -8.97 5.73
N SER A 92 17.65 -9.52 6.89
CA SER A 92 17.78 -8.76 8.15
C SER A 92 18.86 -7.68 8.15
N THR A 93 19.84 -7.77 7.26
CA THR A 93 20.89 -6.74 7.10
C THR A 93 20.34 -5.41 6.58
N ALA A 94 19.17 -5.43 5.94
CA ALA A 94 18.51 -4.27 5.38
C ALA A 94 17.37 -3.71 6.27
N ASP A 95 17.16 -4.25 7.47
CA ASP A 95 16.05 -3.85 8.36
C ASP A 95 16.07 -2.38 8.76
N SER A 96 17.26 -1.85 9.03
CA SER A 96 17.43 -0.43 9.34
C SER A 96 16.97 0.47 8.20
N GLU A 97 17.26 0.08 6.96
CA GLU A 97 16.87 0.81 5.76
C GLU A 97 15.38 0.68 5.47
N ARG A 98 14.81 -0.53 5.65
CA ARG A 98 13.36 -0.74 5.57
C ARG A 98 12.62 0.14 6.58
N MET A 99 13.11 0.22 7.81
CA MET A 99 12.56 1.09 8.84
C MET A 99 12.70 2.58 8.50
N ARG A 100 13.83 2.99 7.90
CA ARG A 100 14.05 4.37 7.44
C ARG A 100 12.98 4.77 6.42
N ILE A 101 12.78 3.96 5.39
CA ILE A 101 11.79 4.22 4.33
C ILE A 101 10.36 4.33 4.90
N LEU A 102 9.98 3.42 5.81
CA LEU A 102 8.66 3.48 6.45
C LEU A 102 8.48 4.74 7.31
N ASN A 103 9.52 5.16 8.03
CA ASN A 103 9.48 6.39 8.84
C ASN A 103 9.37 7.64 7.96
N GLU A 104 10.06 7.68 6.83
CA GLU A 104 9.95 8.78 5.86
C GLU A 104 8.54 8.90 5.30
N LYS A 105 7.93 7.78 4.90
CA LYS A 105 6.53 7.77 4.45
C LYS A 105 5.59 8.26 5.55
N ARG A 106 5.76 7.75 6.77
CA ARG A 106 4.96 8.15 7.94
C ARG A 106 5.04 9.65 8.20
N ASN A 107 6.25 10.22 8.16
CA ASN A 107 6.45 11.64 8.43
C ASN A 107 5.83 12.50 7.33
N GLY A 108 5.98 12.12 6.05
CA GLY A 108 5.32 12.83 4.95
C GLY A 108 3.79 12.80 5.05
N MET A 109 3.20 11.67 5.46
CA MET A 109 1.75 11.60 5.73
C MET A 109 1.33 12.50 6.89
N LEU A 110 2.15 12.60 7.95
CA LEU A 110 1.88 13.47 9.08
C LEU A 110 1.92 14.95 8.67
N ASP A 111 2.87 15.34 7.83
CA ASP A 111 2.95 16.69 7.28
C ASP A 111 1.71 17.04 6.43
N GLU A 112 1.21 16.07 5.64
CA GLU A 112 -0.03 16.24 4.87
C GLU A 112 -1.26 16.39 5.78
N ILE A 113 -1.33 15.63 6.88
CA ILE A 113 -2.38 15.79 7.89
C ILE A 113 -2.33 17.19 8.48
N HIS A 114 -1.17 17.64 8.96
CA HIS A 114 -1.02 18.98 9.53
C HIS A 114 -1.39 20.09 8.55
N PHE A 115 -1.06 19.90 7.26
CA PHE A 115 -1.47 20.83 6.22
C PHE A 115 -2.99 20.87 6.04
N LYS A 116 -3.66 19.70 6.00
CA LYS A 116 -5.12 19.60 5.89
C LYS A 116 -5.85 20.15 7.12
N GLU A 117 -5.32 19.93 8.32
CA GLU A 117 -5.83 20.53 9.57
C GLU A 117 -5.86 22.06 9.46
N LYS A 118 -4.76 22.67 9.02
CA LYS A 118 -4.69 24.13 8.80
C LYS A 118 -5.67 24.62 7.75
N GLN A 119 -5.91 23.86 6.67
CA GLN A 119 -6.94 24.22 5.69
C GLN A 119 -8.34 24.19 6.28
N LEU A 120 -8.64 23.20 7.13
CA LEU A 120 -9.94 23.09 7.81
C LEU A 120 -10.17 24.28 8.75
N GLU A 121 -9.16 24.70 9.51
CA GLU A 121 -9.25 25.89 10.36
C GLU A 121 -9.64 27.15 9.57
N ILE A 122 -9.06 27.33 8.38
CA ILE A 122 -9.39 28.45 7.49
C ILE A 122 -10.84 28.34 7.01
N LEU A 123 -11.29 27.15 6.60
CA LEU A 123 -12.67 26.92 6.17
C LEU A 123 -13.66 27.22 7.30
N ASP A 124 -13.37 26.78 8.52
CA ASP A 124 -14.23 27.00 9.67
C ASP A 124 -14.28 28.48 10.08
N TYR A 125 -13.16 29.20 9.98
CA TYR A 125 -13.16 30.65 10.14
C TYR A 125 -14.06 31.36 9.12
N LEU A 126 -13.97 30.99 7.83
CA LEU A 126 -14.82 31.57 6.79
C LEU A 126 -16.30 31.28 7.05
N ARG A 127 -16.64 30.04 7.44
CA ARG A 127 -18.01 29.65 7.82
C ARG A 127 -18.53 30.46 9.00
N TYR A 128 -17.71 30.64 10.04
CA TYR A 128 -18.06 31.44 11.21
C TYR A 128 -18.37 32.88 10.82
N LYS A 129 -17.53 33.50 9.97
CA LYS A 129 -17.73 34.89 9.50
C LYS A 129 -19.06 35.09 8.77
N ILE A 130 -19.47 34.11 7.96
CA ILE A 130 -20.76 34.17 7.25
C ILE A 130 -21.93 34.04 8.23
N LYS A 131 -21.87 33.08 9.16
CA LYS A 131 -22.92 32.91 10.19
C LYS A 131 -23.05 34.13 11.11
N GLY A 132 -21.93 34.71 11.52
CA GLY A 132 -21.91 35.90 12.37
C GLY A 132 -22.51 37.14 11.68
N ARG A 133 -22.36 37.28 10.36
CA ARG A 133 -23.02 38.36 9.59
C ARG A 133 -24.54 38.21 9.58
N TYR A 134 -25.03 36.99 9.37
CA TYR A 134 -26.47 36.70 9.34
C TYR A 134 -27.15 37.00 10.68
N ASN A 135 -26.50 36.68 11.80
CA ASN A 135 -27.05 36.93 13.13
C ASN A 135 -27.11 38.42 13.51
N ASN A 136 -26.29 39.27 12.88
CA ASN A 136 -26.28 40.71 13.16
C ASN A 136 -27.32 41.47 12.32
N GLU A 137 -27.63 40.99 11.11
CA GLU A 137 -28.64 41.59 10.21
C GLU A 137 -30.09 41.22 10.62
N THR A 138 -30.30 40.15 11.38
CA THR A 138 -31.63 39.75 11.88
C THR A 138 -32.02 40.38 13.22
N ASN A 139 -31.13 41.16 13.84
CA ASN A 139 -31.36 41.84 15.12
C ASN A 139 -31.52 43.37 14.98
N GLU A 140 -31.62 43.89 13.76
CA GLU A 140 -32.07 45.25 13.41
C GLU A 140 -33.44 45.20 12.72
#